data_AF-A0A0A2UXJ9-F1
#
_entry.id   AF-A0A0A2UXJ9-F1
#
_cell.length_a   1.000
_cell.length_b   1.000
_cell.length_c   1.000
_cell.angle_alpha   90.00
_cell.angle_beta   90.00
_cell.angle_gamma   90.00
#
_symmetry.space_group_name_H-M   'P 1'
#
loop_
_entity.id
_entity.type
_entity.pdbx_description
1 polymer ?
#
loop_
_entity_poly.entity_id
_entity_poly.type
_entity_poly.pdbx_seq_one_letter_code
_entity_poly.pdbx_strand_id
1 'polypeptide(L)'
;MPRKPGITDQYLIDLYKKGTPFKKMSVLSGLSDRAIRNIMYKNKRLGIYANKSRTVGFPHVPKDYLSSFIRGVIDGDGWVDREGYVMNVTSASLSFAKGIFETFQSWELRCNLTRQLSASQNVYYRVWVKGKRDLLKLSDIVYQHALEDCVYSKRALMKNPEYKSTSNRVKFRTNVSKELLDSVRHEAKKKGKYGNYIIEEALKSIFDHADIELLEKSNPQDRIQYKTTYDKNLLEHAKIMAKQLDMRVNELIELSIREWFILNKIEGKERR
;
A
#
# COMPACT_ATOMS: atom_id res chain seq x y z
N MET A 1 -18.11 3.27 -28.41
CA MET A 1 -17.63 2.29 -29.41
C MET A 1 -18.81 1.48 -29.91
N PRO A 2 -19.08 1.48 -31.22
CA PRO A 2 -20.15 0.68 -31.81
C PRO A 2 -19.81 -0.81 -31.74
N ARG A 3 -20.85 -1.65 -31.68
CA ARG A 3 -20.71 -3.11 -31.77
C ARG A 3 -20.26 -3.50 -33.17
N LYS A 4 -19.54 -4.61 -33.30
CA LYS A 4 -19.36 -5.24 -34.62
C LYS A 4 -20.73 -5.66 -35.19
N PRO A 5 -20.92 -5.60 -36.52
CA PRO A 5 -22.17 -6.03 -37.17
C PRO A 5 -22.55 -7.45 -36.77
N GLY A 6 -23.84 -7.68 -36.48
CA GLY A 6 -24.38 -9.01 -36.12
C GLY A 6 -24.25 -9.41 -34.63
N ILE A 7 -23.64 -8.58 -33.78
CA ILE A 7 -23.46 -8.89 -32.35
C ILE A 7 -24.67 -8.43 -31.52
N THR A 8 -25.48 -9.40 -31.07
CA THR A 8 -26.65 -9.17 -30.20
C THR A 8 -26.32 -9.37 -28.71
N ASP A 9 -27.20 -8.89 -27.82
CA ASP A 9 -27.08 -9.14 -26.38
C ASP A 9 -27.13 -10.65 -26.08
N GLN A 10 -28.01 -11.38 -26.77
CA GLN A 10 -28.17 -12.82 -26.60
C GLN A 10 -26.90 -13.60 -26.96
N TYR A 11 -26.25 -13.24 -28.07
CA TYR A 11 -24.97 -13.83 -28.48
C TYR A 11 -23.89 -13.70 -27.39
N LEU A 12 -23.80 -12.53 -26.75
CA LEU A 12 -22.86 -12.30 -25.65
C LEU A 12 -23.21 -13.13 -24.42
N ILE A 13 -24.50 -13.26 -24.10
CA ILE A 13 -24.99 -14.07 -22.98
C ILE A 13 -24.62 -15.54 -23.19
N ASP A 14 -24.78 -16.06 -24.41
CA ASP A 14 -24.47 -17.46 -24.72
C ASP A 14 -22.96 -17.71 -24.65
N LEU A 15 -22.13 -16.77 -25.10
CA LEU A 15 -20.68 -16.85 -24.93
C LEU A 15 -20.28 -16.89 -23.44
N TYR A 16 -20.91 -16.06 -22.60
CA TYR A 16 -20.68 -16.05 -21.16
C TYR A 16 -21.10 -17.38 -20.51
N LYS A 17 -22.29 -17.92 -20.85
CA LYS A 17 -22.78 -19.21 -20.35
C LYS A 17 -21.87 -20.38 -20.74
N LYS A 18 -21.19 -20.28 -21.89
CA LYS A 18 -20.18 -21.24 -22.36
C LYS A 18 -18.81 -21.08 -21.66
N GLY A 19 -18.68 -20.19 -20.67
CA GLY A 19 -17.43 -19.96 -19.93
C GLY A 19 -16.39 -19.15 -20.69
N THR A 20 -16.76 -18.42 -21.75
CA THR A 20 -15.82 -17.64 -22.54
C THR A 20 -15.25 -16.47 -21.72
N PRO A 21 -13.92 -16.28 -21.63
CA PRO A 21 -13.34 -15.15 -20.90
C PRO A 21 -13.74 -13.79 -21.49
N PHE A 22 -14.00 -12.79 -20.63
CA PHE A 22 -14.43 -11.45 -21.05
C PHE A 22 -13.49 -10.80 -22.08
N LYS A 23 -12.18 -10.98 -21.92
CA LYS A 23 -11.17 -10.46 -22.85
C LYS A 23 -11.36 -11.01 -24.27
N LYS A 24 -11.71 -12.29 -24.40
CA LYS A 24 -12.02 -12.93 -25.69
C LYS A 24 -13.35 -12.43 -26.25
N MET A 25 -14.35 -12.26 -25.38
CA MET A 25 -15.64 -11.68 -25.77
C MET A 25 -15.50 -10.23 -26.26
N SER A 26 -14.60 -9.43 -25.67
CA SER A 26 -14.30 -8.05 -26.08
C SER A 26 -13.78 -7.98 -27.51
N VAL A 27 -12.83 -8.86 -27.87
CA VAL A 27 -12.29 -8.95 -29.22
C VAL A 27 -13.36 -9.37 -30.25
N LEU A 28 -14.19 -10.36 -29.90
CA LEU A 28 -15.26 -10.87 -30.77
C LEU A 28 -16.37 -9.84 -30.99
N SER A 29 -16.73 -9.08 -29.96
CA SER A 29 -17.87 -8.16 -29.99
C SER A 29 -17.54 -6.73 -30.44
N GLY A 30 -16.27 -6.33 -30.33
CA GLY A 30 -15.85 -4.93 -30.45
C GLY A 30 -16.26 -4.04 -29.27
N LEU A 31 -16.84 -4.62 -28.22
CA LEU A 31 -17.23 -3.92 -27.00
C LEU A 31 -16.12 -3.97 -25.95
N SER A 32 -16.05 -2.97 -25.08
CA SER A 32 -15.21 -3.04 -23.89
C SER A 32 -15.74 -4.04 -22.87
N ASP A 33 -14.86 -4.60 -22.06
CA ASP A 33 -15.23 -5.46 -20.92
C ASP A 33 -16.32 -4.86 -20.03
N ARG A 34 -16.31 -3.53 -19.85
CA ARG A 34 -17.31 -2.81 -19.07
C ARG A 34 -18.68 -2.81 -19.76
N ALA A 35 -18.72 -2.62 -21.07
CA ALA A 35 -19.96 -2.67 -21.84
C ALA A 35 -20.57 -4.09 -21.83
N ILE A 36 -19.74 -5.12 -21.96
CA ILE A 36 -20.18 -6.53 -21.86
C ILE A 36 -20.75 -6.81 -20.46
N ARG A 37 -20.06 -6.39 -19.39
CA ARG A 37 -20.56 -6.52 -18.01
C ARG A 37 -21.89 -5.82 -17.80
N ASN A 38 -22.08 -4.63 -18.37
CA ASN A 38 -23.35 -3.90 -18.27
C ASN A 38 -24.51 -4.66 -18.93
N ILE A 39 -24.27 -5.33 -20.06
CA ILE A 39 -25.27 -6.19 -20.73
C ILE A 39 -25.64 -7.37 -19.83
N MET A 40 -24.65 -7.98 -19.17
CA MET A 40 -24.88 -9.03 -18.18
C MET A 40 -25.69 -8.54 -16.98
N TYR A 41 -25.36 -7.36 -16.45
CA TYR A 41 -26.06 -6.75 -15.32
C TYR A 41 -27.53 -6.40 -15.63
N LYS A 42 -27.82 -6.02 -16.88
CA LYS A 42 -29.21 -5.80 -17.34
C LYS A 42 -30.00 -7.10 -17.37
N ASN A 43 -29.36 -8.23 -17.63
CA ASN A 43 -29.98 -9.55 -17.64
C ASN A 43 -29.95 -10.21 -16.25
N LYS A 44 -30.78 -9.68 -15.33
CA LYS A 44 -30.93 -10.15 -13.94
C LYS A 44 -31.17 -11.67 -13.80
N ARG A 45 -31.73 -12.32 -14.83
CA ARG A 45 -31.97 -13.78 -14.90
C ARG A 45 -30.68 -14.62 -14.92
N LEU A 46 -29.52 -14.01 -15.18
CA LEU A 46 -28.22 -14.69 -15.15
C LEU A 46 -27.60 -14.75 -13.74
N GLY A 47 -28.25 -14.19 -12.72
CA GLY A 47 -27.69 -14.10 -11.36
C GLY A 47 -26.48 -13.15 -11.25
N ILE A 48 -26.26 -12.31 -12.26
CA ILE A 48 -25.16 -11.35 -12.30
C ILE A 48 -25.71 -9.98 -11.93
N TYR A 49 -25.64 -9.66 -10.65
CA TYR A 49 -26.07 -8.35 -10.14
C TYR A 49 -24.91 -7.36 -10.19
N ALA A 50 -25.16 -6.13 -10.66
CA ALA A 50 -24.22 -5.03 -10.45
C ALA A 50 -24.11 -4.76 -8.94
N ASN A 51 -22.92 -4.39 -8.46
CA ASN A 51 -22.65 -4.13 -7.04
C ASN A 51 -22.92 -5.33 -6.10
N LYS A 52 -22.58 -6.57 -6.50
CA LYS A 52 -22.69 -7.75 -5.63
C LYS A 52 -22.14 -7.49 -4.21
N SER A 53 -21.01 -6.78 -4.10
CA SER A 53 -20.41 -6.40 -2.83
C SER A 53 -21.28 -5.53 -1.91
N ARG A 54 -22.37 -4.92 -2.41
CA ARG A 54 -23.33 -4.12 -1.63
C ARG A 54 -24.55 -4.92 -1.15
N THR A 55 -24.85 -6.06 -1.79
CA THR A 55 -26.06 -6.87 -1.51
C THR A 55 -25.77 -8.27 -0.99
N VAL A 56 -24.52 -8.74 -1.04
CA VAL A 56 -24.11 -10.01 -0.43
C VAL A 56 -24.33 -9.92 1.08
N GLY A 57 -25.18 -10.79 1.61
CA GLY A 57 -25.37 -10.98 3.05
C GLY A 57 -24.29 -11.91 3.64
N PHE A 58 -24.18 -11.93 4.96
CA PHE A 58 -23.35 -12.92 5.64
C PHE A 58 -24.00 -14.30 5.45
N PRO A 59 -23.29 -15.29 4.88
CA PRO A 59 -23.86 -16.60 4.61
C PRO A 59 -24.10 -17.37 5.91
N HIS A 60 -25.02 -18.34 5.88
CA HIS A 60 -25.11 -19.32 6.95
C HIS A 60 -23.91 -20.27 6.84
N VAL A 61 -22.99 -20.19 7.80
CA VAL A 61 -21.78 -21.02 7.84
C VAL A 61 -21.87 -21.90 9.09
N PRO A 62 -21.75 -23.24 8.96
CA PRO A 62 -21.69 -24.12 10.12
C PRO A 62 -20.53 -23.75 11.04
N LYS A 63 -20.72 -23.93 12.35
CA LYS A 63 -19.77 -23.48 13.38
C LYS A 63 -18.34 -23.99 13.12
N ASP A 64 -18.21 -25.24 12.71
CA ASP A 64 -16.92 -25.89 12.46
C ASP A 64 -16.14 -25.28 11.28
N TYR A 65 -16.85 -24.64 10.33
CA TYR A 65 -16.26 -23.99 9.17
C TYR A 65 -16.16 -22.47 9.32
N LEU A 66 -16.69 -21.90 10.40
CA LEU A 66 -16.76 -20.44 10.58
C LEU A 66 -15.37 -19.81 10.65
N SER A 67 -14.43 -20.43 11.35
CA SER A 67 -13.03 -19.95 11.43
C SER A 67 -12.36 -19.94 10.04
N SER A 68 -12.54 -21.01 9.27
CA SER A 68 -12.01 -21.14 7.90
C SER A 68 -12.65 -20.14 6.92
N PHE A 69 -13.96 -19.90 7.05
CA PHE A 69 -14.66 -18.88 6.26
C PHE A 69 -14.12 -17.48 6.55
N ILE A 70 -14.02 -17.12 7.84
CA ILE A 70 -13.48 -15.83 8.27
C ILE A 70 -12.02 -15.67 7.85
N ARG A 71 -11.20 -16.73 7.93
CA ARG A 71 -9.85 -16.74 7.36
C ARG A 71 -9.85 -16.31 5.90
N GLY A 72 -10.69 -16.93 5.07
CA GLY A 72 -10.81 -16.59 3.65
C GLY A 72 -11.19 -15.12 3.41
N VAL A 73 -12.09 -14.58 4.23
CA VAL A 73 -12.47 -13.16 4.18
C VAL A 73 -11.30 -12.25 4.57
N ILE A 74 -10.59 -12.57 5.65
CA ILE A 74 -9.41 -11.83 6.10
C ILE A 74 -8.31 -11.87 5.04
N ASP A 75 -8.06 -13.03 4.45
CA ASP A 75 -7.01 -13.23 3.47
C ASP A 75 -7.32 -12.53 2.14
N GLY A 76 -8.60 -12.48 1.74
CA GLY A 76 -9.05 -11.73 0.56
C GLY A 76 -9.15 -10.22 0.78
N ASP A 77 -10.01 -9.78 1.69
CA ASP A 77 -10.44 -8.38 1.85
C ASP A 77 -9.92 -7.71 3.13
N GLY A 78 -9.16 -8.45 3.95
CA GLY A 78 -8.56 -7.95 5.18
C GLY A 78 -7.25 -7.19 4.95
N TRP A 79 -6.94 -6.31 5.89
CA TRP A 79 -5.66 -5.63 6.04
C TRP A 79 -5.21 -5.73 7.50
N VAL A 80 -3.96 -6.09 7.71
CA VAL A 80 -3.31 -6.15 9.03
C VAL A 80 -2.23 -5.08 9.06
N ASP A 81 -2.18 -4.33 10.15
CA ASP A 81 -1.11 -3.36 10.38
C ASP A 81 0.26 -4.03 10.56
N ARG A 82 1.33 -3.32 10.18
CA ARG A 82 2.69 -3.86 10.25
C ARG A 82 3.19 -4.08 11.68
N GLU A 83 2.64 -3.35 12.65
CA GLU A 83 3.01 -3.51 14.06
C GLU A 83 2.14 -4.54 14.77
N GLY A 84 1.22 -5.21 14.05
CA GLY A 84 0.31 -6.21 14.62
C GLY A 84 -0.63 -5.64 15.69
N TYR A 85 -0.92 -4.33 15.64
CA TYR A 85 -1.80 -3.68 16.64
C TYR A 85 -3.25 -3.64 16.21
N VAL A 86 -3.53 -3.56 14.90
CA VAL A 86 -4.89 -3.51 14.37
C VAL A 86 -5.01 -4.31 13.09
N MET A 87 -6.20 -4.83 12.86
CA MET A 87 -6.60 -5.30 11.53
C MET A 87 -8.00 -4.80 11.19
N ASN A 88 -8.33 -4.77 9.90
CA ASN A 88 -9.71 -4.59 9.47
C ASN A 88 -10.07 -5.41 8.25
N VAL A 89 -11.36 -5.70 8.11
CA VAL A 89 -11.98 -6.16 6.87
C VAL A 89 -12.86 -5.03 6.34
N THR A 90 -12.72 -4.71 5.04
CA THR A 90 -13.55 -3.70 4.37
C THR A 90 -14.65 -4.36 3.56
N SER A 91 -15.89 -3.91 3.72
CA SER A 91 -17.04 -4.37 2.92
C SER A 91 -17.96 -3.22 2.54
N ALA A 92 -18.54 -3.28 1.34
CA ALA A 92 -19.59 -2.35 0.91
C ALA A 92 -21.00 -2.79 1.35
N SER A 93 -21.13 -3.99 1.94
CA SER A 93 -22.38 -4.54 2.46
C SER A 93 -22.44 -4.42 3.98
N LEU A 94 -23.45 -3.72 4.50
CA LEU A 94 -23.65 -3.58 5.94
C LEU A 94 -23.99 -4.92 6.60
N SER A 95 -24.84 -5.73 5.98
CA SER A 95 -25.25 -7.02 6.53
C SER A 95 -24.07 -7.98 6.62
N PHE A 96 -23.20 -8.00 5.62
CA PHE A 96 -21.96 -8.78 5.66
C PHE A 96 -21.01 -8.29 6.76
N ALA A 97 -20.80 -6.97 6.84
CA ALA A 97 -19.94 -6.38 7.87
C ALA A 97 -20.46 -6.63 9.29
N LYS A 98 -21.79 -6.58 9.50
CA LYS A 98 -22.41 -6.95 10.78
C LYS A 98 -22.19 -8.41 11.13
N GLY A 99 -22.37 -9.34 10.21
CA GLY A 99 -22.12 -10.76 10.47
C GLY A 99 -20.66 -11.06 10.87
N ILE A 100 -19.68 -10.40 10.24
CA ILE A 100 -18.28 -10.50 10.67
C ILE A 100 -18.10 -9.89 12.07
N PHE A 101 -18.68 -8.71 12.32
CA PHE A 101 -18.58 -8.03 13.61
C PHE A 101 -19.15 -8.89 14.75
N GLU A 102 -20.35 -9.44 14.56
CA GLU A 102 -21.02 -10.35 15.50
C GLU A 102 -20.20 -11.63 15.72
N THR A 103 -19.59 -12.18 14.65
CA THR A 103 -18.66 -13.31 14.76
C THR A 103 -17.48 -12.95 15.67
N PHE A 104 -16.83 -11.81 15.45
CA PHE A 104 -15.73 -11.35 16.30
C PHE A 104 -16.17 -11.08 17.75
N GLN A 105 -17.39 -10.57 17.97
CA GLN A 105 -17.93 -10.39 19.32
C GLN A 105 -18.15 -11.73 20.02
N SER A 106 -18.67 -12.74 19.32
CA SER A 106 -18.87 -14.09 19.88
C SER A 106 -17.56 -14.81 20.22
N TRP A 107 -16.44 -14.41 19.59
CA TRP A 107 -15.09 -14.84 19.96
C TRP A 107 -14.47 -13.96 21.05
N GLU A 108 -15.24 -13.03 21.63
CA GLU A 108 -14.82 -12.10 22.68
C GLU A 108 -13.55 -11.34 22.27
N LEU A 109 -13.54 -10.82 21.04
CA LEU A 109 -12.47 -9.98 20.53
C LEU A 109 -12.83 -8.51 20.72
N ARG A 110 -11.83 -7.68 21.04
CA ARG A 110 -11.97 -6.23 21.00
C ARG A 110 -12.13 -5.75 19.56
N CYS A 111 -13.38 -5.60 19.14
CA CYS A 111 -13.73 -5.21 17.78
C CYS A 111 -14.60 -3.94 17.73
N ASN A 112 -14.62 -3.29 16.56
CA ASN A 112 -15.54 -2.18 16.29
C ASN A 112 -15.93 -2.11 14.82
N LEU A 113 -17.17 -1.70 14.54
CA LEU A 113 -17.69 -1.48 13.19
C LEU A 113 -17.73 0.03 12.90
N THR A 114 -17.14 0.46 11.79
CA THR A 114 -17.15 1.87 11.35
C THR A 114 -17.75 2.01 9.97
N ARG A 115 -18.57 3.05 9.76
CA ARG A 115 -19.09 3.48 8.45
C ARG A 115 -18.26 4.63 7.91
N GLN A 116 -17.87 4.58 6.65
CA GLN A 116 -17.06 5.59 5.98
C GLN A 116 -17.60 5.89 4.57
N LEU A 117 -17.22 7.04 4.02
CA LEU A 117 -17.51 7.44 2.64
C LEU A 117 -16.23 7.42 1.82
N SER A 118 -16.31 6.91 0.58
CA SER A 118 -15.21 7.02 -0.38
C SER A 118 -15.14 8.43 -0.97
N ALA A 119 -14.05 8.74 -1.68
CA ALA A 119 -13.94 9.97 -2.48
C ALA A 119 -15.07 10.11 -3.53
N SER A 120 -15.64 8.98 -3.96
CA SER A 120 -16.80 8.90 -4.85
C SER A 120 -18.15 8.84 -4.12
N GLN A 121 -18.20 9.25 -2.84
CA GLN A 121 -19.39 9.24 -1.98
C GLN A 121 -20.06 7.88 -1.78
N ASN A 122 -19.36 6.77 -2.07
CA ASN A 122 -19.88 5.44 -1.81
C ASN A 122 -19.66 5.07 -0.34
N VAL A 123 -20.70 4.56 0.29
CA VAL A 123 -20.63 4.06 1.67
C VAL A 123 -19.90 2.73 1.69
N TYR A 124 -18.98 2.58 2.63
CA TYR A 124 -18.38 1.29 2.98
C TYR A 124 -18.22 1.17 4.50
N TYR A 125 -18.01 -0.06 4.93
CA TYR A 125 -17.91 -0.44 6.33
C TYR A 125 -16.59 -1.12 6.57
N ARG A 126 -16.00 -0.87 7.75
CA ARG A 126 -14.81 -1.57 8.22
C ARG A 126 -15.08 -2.20 9.56
N VAL A 127 -14.82 -3.50 9.63
CA VAL A 127 -14.84 -4.26 10.88
C VAL A 127 -13.40 -4.34 11.36
N TRP A 128 -13.13 -3.79 12.53
CA TRP A 128 -11.80 -3.73 13.11
C TRP A 128 -11.66 -4.75 14.23
N VAL A 129 -10.46 -5.28 14.40
CA VAL A 129 -9.99 -5.89 15.65
C VAL A 129 -8.76 -5.12 16.10
N LYS A 130 -8.66 -4.83 17.40
CA LYS A 130 -7.63 -3.92 17.95
C LYS A 130 -6.98 -4.52 19.18
N GLY A 131 -5.68 -4.26 19.31
CA GLY A 131 -4.85 -4.72 20.42
C GLY A 131 -4.10 -6.00 20.05
N LYS A 132 -2.84 -6.07 20.47
CA LYS A 132 -1.94 -7.20 20.18
C LYS A 132 -2.49 -8.54 20.69
N ARG A 133 -3.09 -8.54 21.89
CA ARG A 133 -3.66 -9.75 22.51
C ARG A 133 -4.83 -10.29 21.70
N ASP A 134 -5.74 -9.41 21.28
CA ASP A 134 -6.91 -9.79 20.47
C ASP A 134 -6.51 -10.22 19.04
N LEU A 135 -5.50 -9.59 18.44
CA LEU A 135 -4.98 -10.02 17.14
C LEU A 135 -4.33 -11.41 17.22
N LEU A 136 -3.57 -11.69 18.28
CA LEU A 136 -3.02 -13.02 18.52
C LEU A 136 -4.13 -14.06 18.70
N LYS A 137 -5.11 -13.78 19.57
CA LYS A 137 -6.28 -14.64 19.79
C LYS A 137 -7.03 -14.92 18.49
N LEU A 138 -7.28 -13.89 17.67
CA LEU A 138 -7.90 -14.05 16.35
C LEU A 138 -7.07 -14.94 15.43
N SER A 139 -5.74 -14.71 15.39
CA SER A 139 -4.82 -15.49 14.57
C SER A 139 -4.83 -16.97 14.95
N ASP A 140 -4.85 -17.26 16.25
CA ASP A 140 -4.90 -18.62 16.75
C ASP A 140 -6.22 -19.31 16.39
N ILE A 141 -7.35 -18.60 16.43
CA ILE A 141 -8.65 -19.12 15.98
C ILE A 141 -8.67 -19.40 14.47
N VAL A 142 -8.29 -18.42 13.64
CA VAL A 142 -8.50 -18.50 12.18
C VAL A 142 -7.41 -19.28 11.44
N TYR A 143 -6.21 -19.44 12.04
CA TYR A 143 -5.10 -20.18 11.45
C TYR A 143 -4.71 -21.45 12.22
N GLN A 144 -5.54 -21.92 13.16
CA GLN A 144 -5.30 -23.14 13.94
C GLN A 144 -5.01 -24.35 13.03
N HIS A 145 -5.84 -24.53 12.00
CA HIS A 145 -5.79 -25.65 11.06
C HIS A 145 -5.35 -25.21 9.66
N ALA A 146 -4.76 -24.01 9.53
CA ALA A 146 -4.24 -23.54 8.26
C ALA A 146 -2.84 -24.12 8.03
N LEU A 147 -2.76 -25.10 7.14
CA LEU A 147 -1.51 -25.66 6.62
C LEU A 147 -0.88 -24.64 5.65
N GLU A 148 -1.22 -24.71 4.36
CA GLU A 148 -0.66 -23.86 3.30
C GLU A 148 -1.67 -22.89 2.67
N ASP A 149 -2.98 -23.11 2.88
CA ASP A 149 -4.06 -22.30 2.31
C ASP A 149 -4.30 -21.01 3.10
N CYS A 150 -3.26 -20.19 3.26
CA CYS A 150 -3.37 -18.89 3.91
C CYS A 150 -2.39 -17.84 3.37
N VAL A 151 -2.73 -16.57 3.56
CA VAL A 151 -1.81 -15.46 3.29
C VAL A 151 -0.81 -15.35 4.44
N TYR A 152 0.35 -15.97 4.28
CA TYR A 152 1.42 -16.06 5.29
C TYR A 152 1.79 -14.72 5.92
N SER A 153 1.83 -13.63 5.14
CA SER A 153 2.17 -12.31 5.66
C SER A 153 1.15 -11.78 6.66
N LYS A 154 -0.15 -12.02 6.44
CA LYS A 154 -1.22 -11.60 7.36
C LYS A 154 -1.18 -12.43 8.64
N ARG A 155 -1.03 -13.75 8.52
CA ARG A 155 -0.82 -14.66 9.65
C ARG A 155 0.38 -14.23 10.50
N ALA A 156 1.53 -13.99 9.87
CA ALA A 156 2.76 -13.58 10.55
C ALA A 156 2.59 -12.24 11.29
N LEU A 157 1.98 -11.23 10.65
CA LEU A 157 1.74 -9.93 11.27
C LEU A 157 0.78 -9.99 12.47
N MET A 158 -0.22 -10.89 12.43
CA MET A 158 -1.14 -11.08 13.55
C MET A 158 -0.53 -11.91 14.69
N LYS A 159 0.34 -12.89 14.37
CA LYS A 159 1.03 -13.73 15.39
C LYS A 159 2.22 -13.03 16.04
N ASN A 160 2.98 -12.27 15.26
CA ASN A 160 4.22 -11.67 15.70
C ASN A 160 4.26 -10.17 15.35
N PRO A 161 3.93 -9.28 16.31
CA PRO A 161 4.14 -7.84 16.19
C PRO A 161 5.60 -7.44 15.90
N GLU A 162 6.57 -8.32 16.17
CA GLU A 162 7.98 -8.14 15.85
C GLU A 162 8.36 -8.62 14.45
N TYR A 163 7.39 -8.99 13.60
CA TYR A 163 7.62 -9.15 12.16
C TYR A 163 7.98 -7.78 11.55
N LYS A 164 9.22 -7.36 11.80
CA LYS A 164 9.85 -6.22 11.14
C LYS A 164 9.93 -6.60 9.67
N SER A 165 9.22 -5.83 8.85
CA SER A 165 9.54 -5.71 7.42
C SER A 165 11.06 -5.73 7.27
N THR A 166 11.59 -6.70 6.53
CA THR A 166 13.03 -6.83 6.23
C THR A 166 13.59 -5.58 5.54
N SER A 167 12.71 -4.72 5.03
CA SER A 167 13.10 -3.41 4.53
C SER A 167 13.48 -2.49 5.69
N ASN A 168 14.77 -2.17 5.80
CA ASN A 168 15.30 -1.11 6.65
C ASN A 168 14.89 0.30 6.16
N ARG A 169 13.91 0.41 5.26
CA ARG A 169 13.48 1.66 4.62
C ARG A 169 12.33 2.30 5.38
N VAL A 170 12.50 3.53 5.82
CA VAL A 170 11.48 4.33 6.51
C VAL A 170 11.01 5.48 5.65
N LYS A 171 9.71 5.78 5.68
CA LYS A 171 9.16 6.97 5.02
C LYS A 171 9.61 8.22 5.79
N PHE A 172 10.14 9.19 5.07
CA PHE A 172 10.56 10.46 5.64
C PHE A 172 10.04 11.62 4.80
N ARG A 173 9.73 12.72 5.48
CA ARG A 173 9.25 13.95 4.88
C ARG A 173 10.10 15.09 5.39
N THR A 174 10.59 15.90 4.46
CA THR A 174 11.42 17.06 4.76
C THR A 174 11.16 18.15 3.72
N ASN A 175 11.70 19.35 3.92
CA ASN A 175 11.62 20.45 2.97
C ASN A 175 13.01 20.71 2.40
N VAL A 176 13.18 20.59 1.09
CA VAL A 176 14.47 20.73 0.40
C VAL A 176 14.29 21.74 -0.74
N SER A 177 15.31 22.55 -1.00
CA SER A 177 15.37 23.44 -2.16
C SER A 177 14.96 22.71 -3.44
N LYS A 178 14.04 23.32 -4.19
CA LYS A 178 13.54 22.78 -5.45
C LYS A 178 14.68 22.63 -6.46
N GLU A 179 15.55 23.63 -6.56
CA GLU A 179 16.71 23.62 -7.46
C GLU A 179 17.65 22.44 -7.17
N LEU A 180 17.96 22.20 -5.89
CA LEU A 180 18.79 21.04 -5.50
C LEU A 180 18.10 19.72 -5.83
N LEU A 181 16.79 19.60 -5.58
CA LEU A 181 16.04 18.39 -5.93
C LEU A 181 16.02 18.13 -7.43
N ASP A 182 15.90 19.18 -8.25
CA ASP A 182 15.93 19.05 -9.71
C ASP A 182 17.32 18.60 -10.19
N SER A 183 18.40 19.12 -9.59
CA SER A 183 19.77 18.64 -9.82
C SER A 183 19.95 17.17 -9.44
N VAL A 184 19.46 16.76 -8.26
CA VAL A 184 19.48 15.37 -7.79
C VAL A 184 18.71 14.45 -8.75
N ARG A 185 17.53 14.87 -9.22
CA ARG A 185 16.72 14.09 -10.18
C ARG A 185 17.44 13.91 -11.50
N HIS A 186 18.09 14.95 -12.00
CA HIS A 186 18.87 14.89 -13.23
C HIS A 186 20.00 13.86 -13.10
N GLU A 187 20.78 13.92 -12.02
CA GLU A 187 21.90 13.00 -11.80
C GLU A 187 21.43 11.57 -11.55
N ALA A 188 20.34 11.39 -10.79
CA ALA A 188 19.73 10.09 -10.58
C ALA A 188 19.29 9.44 -11.91
N LYS A 189 18.69 10.22 -12.82
CA LYS A 189 18.32 9.76 -14.16
C LYS A 189 19.54 9.33 -14.97
N LYS A 190 20.63 10.11 -14.92
CA LYS A 190 21.89 9.77 -15.59
C LYS A 190 22.50 8.46 -15.09
N LYS A 191 22.41 8.19 -13.78
CA LYS A 191 22.91 6.96 -13.14
C LYS A 191 21.91 5.79 -13.12
N GLY A 192 20.71 5.95 -13.69
CA GLY A 192 19.65 4.92 -13.64
C GLY A 192 19.14 4.63 -12.22
N LYS A 193 19.24 5.59 -11.30
CA LYS A 193 18.85 5.47 -9.89
C LYS A 193 17.64 6.36 -9.57
N TYR A 194 17.07 6.15 -8.39
CA TYR A 194 16.09 7.08 -7.81
C TYR A 194 16.80 8.19 -7.02
N GLY A 195 16.23 9.39 -7.00
CA GLY A 195 16.86 10.56 -6.37
C GLY A 195 17.18 10.39 -4.88
N ASN A 196 16.40 9.61 -4.14
CA ASN A 196 16.67 9.31 -2.74
C ASN A 196 18.00 8.57 -2.53
N TYR A 197 18.41 7.69 -3.44
CA TYR A 197 19.71 7.01 -3.34
C TYR A 197 20.88 7.98 -3.53
N ILE A 198 20.73 8.98 -4.40
CA ILE A 198 21.74 10.04 -4.55
C ILE A 198 21.87 10.85 -3.27
N ILE A 199 20.75 11.19 -2.62
CA ILE A 199 20.77 11.92 -1.33
C ILE A 199 21.40 11.05 -0.24
N GLU A 200 21.17 9.75 -0.24
CA GLU A 200 21.80 8.83 0.72
C GLU A 200 23.30 8.69 0.50
N GLU A 201 23.76 8.63 -0.76
CA GLU A 201 25.18 8.68 -1.10
C GLU A 201 25.82 9.99 -0.64
N ALA A 202 25.12 11.11 -0.84
CA ALA A 202 25.56 12.42 -0.41
C ALA A 202 25.70 12.53 1.12
N LEU A 203 24.72 12.03 1.88
CA LEU A 203 24.79 11.98 3.34
C LEU A 203 25.96 11.12 3.84
N LYS A 204 26.18 9.95 3.23
CA LYS A 204 27.32 9.08 3.58
C LYS A 204 28.65 9.77 3.31
N SER A 205 28.78 10.42 2.16
CA SER A 205 29.99 11.16 1.80
C SER A 205 30.37 12.21 2.84
N ILE A 206 29.40 12.90 3.44
CA ILE A 206 29.68 13.86 4.51
C ILE A 206 30.13 13.17 5.80
N PHE A 207 29.55 12.02 6.13
CA PHE A 207 29.95 11.26 7.32
C PHE A 207 31.39 10.75 7.22
N ASP A 208 31.86 10.48 6.00
CA ASP A 208 33.18 9.91 5.76
C ASP A 208 34.28 10.98 5.52
N HIS A 209 33.92 12.19 5.08
CA HIS A 209 34.91 13.11 4.48
C HIS A 209 34.87 14.58 4.90
N ALA A 210 33.93 15.06 5.72
CA ALA A 210 33.78 16.50 5.94
C ALA A 210 34.23 16.96 7.34
N ASP A 211 35.14 17.94 7.37
CA ASP A 211 35.20 18.94 8.45
C ASP A 211 33.99 19.86 8.31
N ILE A 212 32.84 19.40 8.80
CA ILE A 212 31.53 20.04 8.56
C ILE A 212 31.46 21.47 9.12
N GLU A 213 32.31 21.80 10.10
CA GLU A 213 32.38 23.14 10.71
C GLU A 213 32.75 24.25 9.72
N LEU A 214 33.37 23.92 8.57
CA LEU A 214 33.75 24.88 7.54
C LEU A 214 32.67 25.08 6.46
N LEU A 215 31.57 24.33 6.51
CA LEU A 215 30.55 24.34 5.46
C LEU A 215 29.49 25.41 5.72
N GLU A 216 29.28 26.29 4.73
CA GLU A 216 28.35 27.41 4.86
C GLU A 216 26.87 26.94 4.91
N LYS A 217 26.15 27.38 5.94
CA LYS A 217 24.70 27.14 6.04
C LYS A 217 23.97 27.91 4.95
N SER A 218 23.29 27.21 4.04
CA SER A 218 22.42 27.84 3.04
C SER A 218 20.98 28.00 3.55
N ASN A 219 20.37 29.16 3.30
CA ASN A 219 18.95 29.44 3.60
C ASN A 219 18.13 29.66 2.30
N PRO A 220 17.92 28.60 1.50
CA PRO A 220 17.15 28.71 0.27
C PRO A 220 15.69 29.06 0.56
N GLN A 221 15.15 30.00 -0.23
CA GLN A 221 13.76 30.45 -0.15
C GLN A 221 12.80 29.58 -0.98
N ASP A 222 13.33 28.65 -1.78
CA ASP A 222 12.58 27.82 -2.73
C ASP A 222 12.26 26.40 -2.20
N ARG A 223 12.31 26.21 -0.88
CA ARG A 223 12.11 24.89 -0.26
C ARG A 223 10.71 24.35 -0.54
N ILE A 224 10.65 23.13 -1.07
CA ILE A 224 9.41 22.39 -1.30
C ILE A 224 9.37 21.10 -0.48
N GLN A 225 8.17 20.61 -0.19
CA GLN A 225 7.98 19.38 0.56
C GLN A 225 8.42 18.16 -0.27
N TYR A 226 9.41 17.43 0.23
CA TYR A 226 9.92 16.20 -0.33
C TYR A 226 9.54 14.99 0.55
N LYS A 227 8.92 13.98 -0.06
CA LYS A 227 8.51 12.73 0.60
C LYS A 227 9.14 11.55 -0.12
N THR A 228 9.91 10.76 0.59
CA THR A 228 10.51 9.55 0.04
C THR A 228 10.75 8.51 1.13
N THR A 229 11.46 7.44 0.80
CA THR A 229 11.98 6.48 1.77
C THR A 229 13.48 6.61 1.89
N TYR A 230 14.01 6.40 3.09
CA TYR A 230 15.45 6.39 3.41
C TYR A 230 15.81 5.11 4.15
N ASP A 231 17.09 4.72 4.14
CA ASP A 231 17.60 3.78 5.12
C ASP A 231 17.43 4.35 6.55
N LYS A 232 16.88 3.52 7.45
CA LYS A 232 16.54 3.90 8.81
C LYS A 232 17.77 4.32 9.61
N ASN A 233 18.84 3.54 9.53
CA ASN A 233 20.03 3.79 10.34
C ASN A 233 20.75 5.04 9.84
N LEU A 234 20.83 5.21 8.52
CA LEU A 234 21.39 6.43 7.93
C LEU A 234 20.59 7.68 8.34
N LEU A 235 19.25 7.61 8.34
CA LEU A 235 18.41 8.73 8.73
C LEU A 235 18.55 9.07 10.22
N GLU A 236 18.66 8.06 11.10
CA GLU A 236 18.91 8.30 12.53
C GLU A 236 20.30 8.91 12.75
N HIS A 237 21.34 8.45 12.05
CA HIS A 237 22.67 9.08 12.09
C HIS A 237 22.62 10.54 11.64
N ALA A 238 21.92 10.83 10.53
CA ALA A 238 21.72 12.20 10.05
C ALA A 238 21.03 13.10 11.08
N LYS A 239 20.04 12.58 11.83
CA LYS A 239 19.38 13.34 12.90
C LYS A 239 20.31 13.65 14.06
N ILE A 240 21.11 12.66 14.48
CA ILE A 240 22.09 12.83 15.57
C ILE A 240 23.13 13.88 15.19
N MET A 241 23.70 13.76 13.98
CA MET A 241 24.68 14.72 13.47
C MET A 241 24.09 16.13 13.33
N ALA A 242 22.90 16.26 12.75
CA ALA A 242 22.24 17.57 12.64
C ALA A 242 22.06 18.22 14.02
N LYS A 243 21.72 17.44 15.05
CA LYS A 243 21.63 17.93 16.43
C LYS A 243 22.98 18.35 16.99
N GLN A 244 24.05 17.59 16.73
CA GLN A 244 25.41 17.93 17.18
C GLN A 244 25.92 19.23 16.57
N LEU A 245 25.55 19.50 15.32
CA LEU A 245 25.97 20.70 14.57
C LEU A 245 25.04 21.92 14.77
N ASP A 246 24.03 21.81 15.63
CA ASP A 246 22.96 22.81 15.79
C ASP A 246 22.35 23.22 14.43
N MET A 247 21.88 22.20 13.70
CA MET A 247 21.26 22.33 12.38
C MET A 247 19.97 21.52 12.30
N ARG A 248 19.08 21.95 11.41
CA ARG A 248 17.92 21.15 11.04
C ARG A 248 18.34 20.04 10.08
N VAL A 249 17.70 18.88 10.17
CA VAL A 249 17.99 17.72 9.31
C VAL A 249 17.89 18.06 7.82
N ASN A 250 16.97 18.96 7.44
CA ASN A 250 16.85 19.39 6.05
C ASN A 250 18.04 20.23 5.58
N GLU A 251 18.64 21.04 6.46
CA GLU A 251 19.85 21.81 6.16
C GLU A 251 21.03 20.86 5.96
N LEU A 252 21.18 19.85 6.83
CA LEU A 252 22.21 18.82 6.67
C LEU A 252 22.04 18.06 5.34
N ILE A 253 20.80 17.75 4.95
CA ILE A 253 20.52 17.11 3.65
C ILE A 253 20.94 18.03 2.49
N GLU A 254 20.53 19.30 2.51
CA GLU A 254 20.89 20.26 1.45
C GLU A 254 22.41 20.45 1.34
N LEU A 255 23.08 20.58 2.48
CA LEU A 255 24.53 20.69 2.61
C LEU A 255 25.21 19.44 2.04
N SER A 256 24.74 18.24 2.40
CA SER A 256 25.26 16.98 1.85
C SER A 256 25.18 16.89 0.34
N ILE A 257 24.05 17.33 -0.24
CA ILE A 257 23.86 17.32 -1.69
C ILE A 257 24.84 18.27 -2.37
N ARG A 258 25.03 19.49 -1.83
CA ARG A 258 25.95 20.48 -2.39
C ARG A 258 27.39 19.96 -2.39
N GLU A 259 27.87 19.49 -1.25
CA GLU A 259 29.23 18.96 -1.13
C GLU A 259 29.45 17.76 -2.04
N TRP A 260 28.50 16.84 -2.07
CA TRP A 260 28.60 15.68 -2.95
C TRP A 260 28.73 16.07 -4.43
N PHE A 261 27.99 17.09 -4.89
CA PHE A 261 28.13 17.59 -6.26
C PHE A 261 29.48 18.28 -6.51
N ILE A 262 30.05 18.95 -5.51
CA ILE A 262 31.38 19.56 -5.61
C ILE A 262 32.44 18.47 -5.76
N LEU A 263 32.45 17.48 -4.86
CA LEU A 263 33.39 16.36 -4.88
C LEU A 263 33.35 15.60 -6.21
N ASN A 264 32.14 15.25 -6.69
CA ASN A 264 31.99 14.53 -7.96
C ASN A 264 32.39 15.37 -9.19
N LYS A 265 32.32 16.71 -9.12
CA LYS A 265 32.82 17.59 -10.19
C LYS A 265 34.34 17.64 -10.22
N ILE A 266 35.01 17.56 -9.07
CA ILE A 266 36.48 17.55 -8.96
C ILE A 266 37.02 16.22 -9.49
N GLU A 267 36.49 15.08 -9.03
CA GLU A 267 36.92 13.75 -9.49
C GLU A 267 36.69 13.53 -10.99
N GLY A 268 35.65 14.14 -11.57
CA GLY A 268 35.38 14.09 -13.01
C GLY A 268 36.36 14.90 -13.87
N LYS A 269 37.12 15.83 -13.27
CA LYS A 269 38.19 16.58 -13.95
C LYS A 269 39.54 15.85 -13.91
N GLU A 270 39.84 15.11 -12.85
CA GLU A 270 41.10 14.36 -12.73
C GLU A 270 41.14 13.08 -13.59
N ARG A 271 39.98 12.58 -14.02
CA ARG A 271 39.87 11.41 -14.91
C ARG A 271 39.77 11.76 -16.40
N ARG A 272 40.03 13.00 -16.80
CA ARG A 272 40.03 13.46 -18.20
C ARG A 272 41.40 13.90 -18.66
#